data_AF-A0A950H3F8-F1
#
_entry.id   AF-A0A950H3F8-F1
#
_cell.length_a   1.000
_cell.length_b   1.000
_cell.length_c   1.000
_cell.angle_alpha   90.00
_cell.angle_beta   90.00
_cell.angle_gamma   90.00
#
_symmetry.space_group_name_H-M   'P 1'
#
loop_
_entity.id
_entity.type
_entity.pdbx_description
1 polymer ?
#
loop_
_entity_poly.entity_id
_entity_poly.type
_entity_poly.pdbx_seq_one_letter_code
_entity_poly.pdbx_strand_id
1 'polypeptide(L)'
;VIGGDAGAANIMKLAGNALTASTLQSMGEVLALLRKAGIDERLAFEVLTNSLFDGRVHKTYGGKIVDRRYSPPGMTAPLAVKDLRLALAEAEAQAVPMPVVGLVHDRLVAMVARGWGGLDWSALGALAASDAGLNDSAAAPPDRQV
;
A
#
# COMPACT_ATOMS: atom_id res chain seq x y z
N VAL A 1 -25.31 -3.68 1.02
CA VAL A 1 -25.54 -2.78 2.17
C VAL A 1 -25.33 -3.62 3.40
N ILE A 2 -24.31 -3.33 4.20
CA ILE A 2 -24.19 -3.92 5.54
C ILE A 2 -25.34 -3.30 6.33
N GLY A 3 -26.25 -4.13 6.86
CA GLY A 3 -27.45 -3.68 7.58
C GLY A 3 -27.10 -2.73 8.73
N GLY A 4 -28.09 -2.00 9.24
CA GLY A 4 -27.98 -0.82 10.11
C GLY A 4 -27.26 -0.94 11.47
N ASP A 5 -26.40 -1.93 11.66
CA ASP A 5 -25.43 -2.00 12.76
C ASP A 5 -24.14 -1.27 12.38
N ALA A 6 -23.88 -0.16 13.08
CA ALA A 6 -22.66 0.64 12.89
C ALA A 6 -21.38 -0.15 13.18
N GLY A 7 -21.43 -1.17 14.06
CA GLY A 7 -20.28 -2.03 14.36
C GLY A 7 -19.84 -2.87 13.16
N ALA A 8 -20.79 -3.56 12.54
CA ALA A 8 -20.54 -4.38 11.35
C ALA A 8 -19.99 -3.56 10.16
N ALA A 9 -20.50 -2.34 9.97
CA ALA A 9 -20.02 -1.45 8.92
C ALA A 9 -18.57 -1.00 9.14
N ASN A 10 -18.19 -0.74 10.39
CA ASN A 10 -16.82 -0.37 10.74
C ASN A 10 -15.84 -1.53 10.50
N ILE A 11 -16.17 -2.73 10.98
CA ILE A 11 -15.30 -3.92 10.80
C ILE A 11 -15.09 -4.21 9.31
N MET A 12 -16.14 -4.14 8.48
CA MET A 12 -15.98 -4.36 7.04
C MET A 12 -15.06 -3.34 6.38
N LYS A 13 -15.15 -2.07 6.78
CA LYS A 13 -14.23 -1.03 6.28
C LYS A 13 -12.78 -1.36 6.65
N LEU A 14 -12.53 -1.71 7.92
CA LEU A 14 -11.20 -2.06 8.41
C LEU A 14 -10.64 -3.29 7.67
N ALA A 15 -11.45 -4.33 7.46
CA ALA A 15 -11.08 -5.51 6.70
C ALA A 15 -10.74 -5.16 5.24
N GLY A 16 -11.53 -4.31 4.58
CA GLY A 16 -11.27 -3.83 3.23
C GLY A 16 -9.95 -3.04 3.11
N ASN A 17 -9.65 -2.19 4.09
CA ASN A 17 -8.39 -1.43 4.13
C ASN A 17 -7.19 -2.35 4.42
N ALA A 18 -7.32 -3.32 5.32
CA ALA A 18 -6.28 -4.30 5.61
C ALA A 18 -5.94 -5.16 4.38
N LEU A 19 -6.97 -5.65 3.66
CA LEU A 19 -6.79 -6.39 2.42
C LEU A 19 -6.13 -5.52 1.34
N THR A 20 -6.63 -4.29 1.15
CA THR A 20 -6.05 -3.36 0.16
C THR A 20 -4.58 -3.07 0.46
N ALA A 21 -4.22 -2.73 1.70
CA ALA A 21 -2.84 -2.47 2.09
C ALA A 21 -1.94 -3.69 1.83
N SER A 22 -2.43 -4.90 2.12
CA SER A 22 -1.71 -6.16 1.87
C SER A 22 -1.46 -6.39 0.36
N THR A 23 -2.45 -6.09 -0.48
CA THR A 23 -2.32 -6.13 -1.94
C THR A 23 -1.28 -5.12 -2.41
N LEU A 24 -1.31 -3.88 -1.91
CA LEU A 24 -0.35 -2.83 -2.28
C LEU A 24 1.09 -3.22 -1.92
N GLN A 25 1.31 -3.75 -0.71
CA GLN A 25 2.61 -4.25 -0.28
C GLN A 25 3.11 -5.35 -1.21
N SER A 26 2.27 -6.35 -1.51
CA SER A 26 2.61 -7.47 -2.39
C SER A 26 2.92 -7.01 -3.82
N MET A 27 2.13 -6.07 -4.36
CA MET A 27 2.39 -5.47 -5.67
C MET A 27 3.72 -4.72 -5.69
N GLY A 28 4.02 -3.96 -4.64
CA GLY A 28 5.28 -3.24 -4.49
C GLY A 28 6.48 -4.18 -4.54
N GLU A 29 6.44 -5.27 -3.78
CA GLU A 29 7.50 -6.30 -3.76
C GLU A 29 7.70 -6.96 -5.12
N VAL A 30 6.61 -7.38 -5.77
CA VAL A 30 6.67 -8.04 -7.07
C VAL A 30 7.19 -7.10 -8.16
N LEU A 31 6.72 -5.85 -8.21
CA LEU A 31 7.21 -4.88 -9.20
C LEU A 31 8.69 -4.55 -8.98
N ALA A 32 9.12 -4.39 -7.73
CA ALA A 32 10.53 -4.20 -7.39
C ALA A 32 11.39 -5.41 -7.81
N LEU A 33 10.92 -6.63 -7.60
CA LEU A 33 11.59 -7.86 -8.06
C LEU A 33 11.76 -7.86 -9.58
N LEU A 34 10.67 -7.61 -10.33
CA LEU A 34 10.68 -7.61 -11.79
C LEU A 34 11.61 -6.52 -12.34
N ARG A 35 11.57 -5.31 -11.77
CA ARG A 35 12.52 -4.24 -12.11
C ARG A 35 13.96 -4.66 -11.88
N LYS A 36 14.25 -5.27 -10.74
CA LYS A 36 15.61 -5.72 -10.40
C LYS A 36 16.10 -6.84 -11.33
N ALA A 37 15.17 -7.62 -11.89
CA ALA A 37 15.44 -8.61 -12.94
C ALA A 37 15.60 -8.01 -14.34
N GLY A 38 15.51 -6.68 -14.51
CA GLY A 38 15.64 -5.99 -15.80
C GLY A 38 14.37 -5.99 -16.64
N ILE A 39 13.23 -6.37 -16.06
CA ILE A 39 11.92 -6.32 -16.74
C ILE A 39 11.36 -4.90 -16.58
N ASP A 40 10.85 -4.34 -17.67
CA ASP A 40 10.18 -3.05 -17.64
C ASP A 40 8.94 -3.12 -16.73
N GLU A 41 8.88 -2.23 -15.74
CA GLU A 41 7.81 -2.22 -14.73
C GLU A 41 6.44 -1.93 -15.33
N ARG A 42 6.36 -1.12 -16.39
CA ARG A 42 5.09 -0.77 -17.02
C ARG A 42 4.56 -1.95 -17.81
N LEU A 43 5.41 -2.61 -18.60
CA LEU A 43 5.06 -3.84 -19.28
C LEU A 43 4.63 -4.92 -18.28
N ALA A 44 5.38 -5.11 -17.19
CA ALA A 44 5.03 -6.05 -16.13
C ALA A 44 3.65 -5.76 -15.54
N PHE A 45 3.38 -4.50 -15.19
CA PHE A 45 2.08 -4.06 -14.68
C PHE A 45 0.94 -4.30 -15.68
N GLU A 46 1.14 -3.98 -16.96
CA GLU A 46 0.13 -4.20 -17.99
C GLU A 46 -0.17 -5.69 -18.18
N VAL A 47 0.85 -6.54 -18.22
CA VAL A 47 0.68 -8.00 -18.33
C VAL A 47 -0.08 -8.56 -17.13
N LEU A 48 0.28 -8.17 -15.91
CA LEU A 48 -0.39 -8.63 -14.70
C LEU A 48 -1.85 -8.15 -14.63
N THR A 49 -2.11 -6.89 -14.97
CA THR A 49 -3.44 -6.28 -14.81
C THR A 49 -4.38 -6.47 -16.00
N ASN A 50 -3.87 -6.94 -17.14
CA ASN A 50 -4.69 -7.43 -18.25
C ASN A 50 -4.92 -8.94 -18.18
N SER A 51 -4.47 -9.61 -17.10
CA SER A 51 -4.68 -11.04 -16.86
C SER A 51 -5.37 -11.27 -15.51
N LEU A 52 -4.73 -11.98 -14.57
CA LEU A 52 -5.33 -12.41 -13.32
C LEU A 52 -5.55 -11.28 -12.29
N PHE A 53 -4.87 -10.14 -12.47
CA PHE A 53 -4.91 -9.03 -11.51
C PHE A 53 -5.66 -7.81 -12.07
N ASP A 54 -6.81 -8.04 -12.71
CA ASP A 54 -7.56 -7.01 -13.46
C ASP A 54 -8.47 -6.11 -12.59
N GLY A 55 -8.53 -6.37 -11.29
CA GLY A 55 -9.37 -5.65 -10.33
C GLY A 55 -8.98 -4.18 -10.13
N ARG A 56 -9.96 -3.38 -9.69
CA ARG A 56 -9.79 -1.92 -9.49
C ARG A 56 -8.60 -1.55 -8.60
N VAL A 57 -8.40 -2.26 -7.49
CA VAL A 57 -7.28 -2.01 -6.57
C VAL A 57 -5.94 -2.17 -7.30
N HIS A 58 -5.76 -3.28 -8.04
CA HIS A 58 -4.54 -3.54 -8.78
C HIS A 58 -4.28 -2.47 -9.85
N LYS A 59 -5.29 -2.17 -10.68
CA LYS A 59 -5.13 -1.17 -11.75
C LYS A 59 -4.88 0.24 -11.21
N THR A 60 -5.63 0.68 -10.20
CA THR A 60 -5.49 2.03 -9.65
C THR A 60 -4.16 2.20 -8.91
N TYR A 61 -3.84 1.29 -7.98
CA TYR A 61 -2.66 1.47 -7.14
C TYR A 61 -1.38 0.96 -7.80
N GLY A 62 -1.45 -0.09 -8.62
CA GLY A 62 -0.31 -0.51 -9.44
C GLY A 62 0.12 0.58 -10.42
N GLY A 63 -0.84 1.27 -11.04
CA GLY A 63 -0.56 2.44 -11.87
C GLY A 63 0.18 3.53 -11.10
N LYS A 64 -0.29 3.87 -9.88
CA LYS A 64 0.40 4.83 -9.00
C LYS A 64 1.83 4.40 -8.65
N ILE A 65 2.05 3.12 -8.37
CA ILE A 65 3.38 2.57 -8.04
C ILE A 65 4.33 2.71 -9.23
N VAL A 66 3.92 2.22 -10.41
CA VAL A 66 4.74 2.30 -11.63
C VAL A 66 5.02 3.75 -12.04
N ASP A 67 4.00 4.61 -11.94
CA ASP A 67 4.11 6.05 -12.23
C ASP A 67 4.83 6.84 -11.14
N ARG A 68 5.15 6.19 -9.99
CA ARG A 68 5.76 6.81 -8.80
C ARG A 68 5.00 8.04 -8.30
N ARG A 69 3.66 7.99 -8.43
CA ARG A 69 2.77 9.12 -8.15
C ARG A 69 2.01 8.90 -6.85
N TYR A 70 2.60 9.41 -5.77
CA TYR A 70 2.06 9.26 -4.42
C TYR A 70 1.43 10.56 -3.86
N SER A 71 1.29 11.59 -4.69
CA SER A 71 0.63 12.85 -4.34
C SER A 71 -0.31 13.30 -5.48
N PRO A 72 -1.51 13.83 -5.17
CA PRO A 72 -2.10 13.93 -3.82
C PRO A 72 -2.52 12.56 -3.26
N PRO A 73 -2.54 12.37 -1.93
CA PRO A 73 -2.91 11.10 -1.32
C PRO A 73 -4.42 10.87 -1.38
N GLY A 74 -4.82 9.68 -1.82
CA GLY A 74 -6.18 9.16 -1.60
C GLY A 74 -6.36 8.64 -0.17
N MET A 75 -5.29 8.12 0.41
CA MET A 75 -5.18 7.79 1.84
C MET A 75 -3.73 8.00 2.28
N THR A 76 -3.50 8.75 3.35
CA THR A 76 -2.16 8.99 3.88
C THR A 76 -1.66 7.81 4.72
N ALA A 77 -0.34 7.63 4.78
CA ALA A 77 0.25 6.55 5.58
C ALA A 77 -0.20 6.54 7.06
N PRO A 78 -0.28 7.69 7.80
CA PRO A 78 -0.77 7.69 9.18
C PRO A 78 -2.23 7.22 9.33
N LEU A 79 -3.10 7.54 8.37
CA LEU A 79 -4.48 7.07 8.39
C LEU A 79 -4.55 5.55 8.15
N ALA A 80 -3.71 5.03 7.25
CA ALA A 80 -3.60 3.60 7.02
C ALA A 80 -3.03 2.86 8.25
N VAL A 81 -2.00 3.39 8.92
CA VAL A 81 -1.48 2.85 10.19
C VAL A 81 -2.60 2.75 11.23
N LYS A 82 -3.39 3.82 11.39
CA LYS A 82 -4.50 3.85 12.33
C LYS A 82 -5.55 2.79 12.00
N ASP A 83 -5.97 2.67 10.74
CA ASP A 83 -6.98 1.68 10.33
C ASP A 83 -6.46 0.23 10.48
N LEU A 84 -5.20 -0.06 10.12
CA LEU A 84 -4.63 -1.39 10.31
C LEU A 84 -4.45 -1.75 11.79
N ARG A 85 -4.07 -0.79 12.64
CA ARG A 85 -4.02 -0.99 14.10
C ARG A 85 -5.40 -1.34 14.68
N LEU A 86 -6.45 -0.68 14.22
CA LEU A 86 -7.83 -1.00 14.62
C LEU A 86 -8.25 -2.40 14.13
N ALA A 87 -7.89 -2.77 12.89
CA ALA A 87 -8.16 -4.10 12.36
C ALA A 87 -7.46 -5.19 13.17
N LEU A 88 -6.18 -4.99 13.52
CA LEU A 88 -5.40 -5.93 14.33
C LEU A 88 -5.95 -6.07 15.76
N ALA A 89 -6.37 -4.97 16.38
CA ALA A 89 -6.96 -5.01 17.72
C ALA A 89 -8.30 -5.78 17.73
N GLU A 90 -9.14 -5.60 16.71
CA GLU A 90 -10.38 -6.36 16.56
C GLU A 90 -10.10 -7.85 16.32
N ALA A 91 -9.12 -8.15 15.48
CA ALA A 91 -8.71 -9.52 15.21
C ALA A 91 -8.17 -10.23 16.46
N GLU A 92 -7.38 -9.53 17.28
CA GLU A 92 -6.90 -10.02 18.57
C GLU A 92 -8.05 -10.31 19.55
N ALA A 93 -9.02 -9.40 19.66
CA ALA A 93 -10.20 -9.58 20.51
C ALA A 93 -11.02 -10.82 20.13
N GLN A 94 -10.97 -11.24 18.86
CA GLN A 94 -11.65 -12.43 18.35
C GLN A 94 -10.73 -13.65 18.17
N ALA A 95 -9.47 -13.56 18.60
CA ALA A 95 -8.45 -14.60 18.41
C ALA A 95 -8.27 -15.02 16.93
N VAL A 96 -8.31 -14.07 15.99
CA VAL A 96 -8.06 -14.26 14.55
C VAL A 96 -6.64 -13.79 14.20
N PRO A 97 -5.70 -14.69 13.90
CA PRO A 97 -4.34 -14.28 13.51
C PRO A 97 -4.32 -13.59 12.15
N MET A 98 -3.71 -12.40 12.07
CA MET A 98 -3.54 -11.64 10.82
C MET A 98 -2.07 -11.27 10.55
N PRO A 99 -1.16 -12.25 10.34
CA PRO A 99 0.28 -12.00 10.25
C PRO A 99 0.68 -11.07 9.09
N VAL A 100 0.03 -11.19 7.93
CA VAL A 100 0.29 -10.33 6.76
C VAL A 100 -0.06 -8.87 7.08
N VAL A 101 -1.16 -8.63 7.80
CA VAL A 101 -1.57 -7.28 8.17
C VAL A 101 -0.63 -6.69 9.21
N GLY A 102 -0.15 -7.49 10.17
CA GLY A 102 0.90 -7.09 11.11
C GLY A 102 2.16 -6.63 10.41
N LEU A 103 2.63 -7.41 9.42
CA LEU A 103 3.77 -7.02 8.59
C LEU A 103 3.52 -5.70 7.87
N VAL A 104 2.38 -5.56 7.17
CA VAL A 104 2.07 -4.36 6.39
C VAL A 104 1.91 -3.12 7.27
N HIS A 105 1.35 -3.28 8.47
CA HIS A 105 1.28 -2.21 9.48
C HIS A 105 2.68 -1.65 9.77
N ASP A 106 3.66 -2.52 10.02
CA ASP A 106 5.03 -2.10 10.34
C ASP A 106 5.72 -1.42 9.14
N ARG A 107 5.39 -1.85 7.91
CA ARG A 107 5.84 -1.17 6.68
C ARG A 107 5.29 0.25 6.58
N LEU A 108 4.02 0.46 6.89
CA LEU A 108 3.43 1.81 6.94
C LEU A 108 4.04 2.67 8.05
N VAL A 109 4.33 2.09 9.22
CA VAL A 109 5.07 2.78 10.29
C VAL A 109 6.46 3.20 9.81
N ALA A 110 7.17 2.33 9.09
CA ALA A 110 8.46 2.65 8.49
C ALA A 110 8.38 3.82 7.49
N MET A 111 7.30 3.92 6.70
CA MET A 111 7.07 5.09 5.83
C MET A 111 6.95 6.37 6.65
N VAL A 112 6.14 6.36 7.72
CA VAL A 112 5.98 7.52 8.59
C VAL A 112 7.32 7.93 9.21
N ALA A 113 8.11 6.96 9.70
CA ALA A 113 9.43 7.19 10.27
C ALA A 113 10.44 7.79 9.27
N ARG A 114 10.30 7.49 7.97
CA ARG A 114 11.09 8.07 6.88
C ARG A 114 10.61 9.46 6.44
N GLY A 115 9.62 10.05 7.12
CA GLY A 115 9.04 11.35 6.76
C GLY A 115 8.03 11.28 5.61
N TRP A 116 7.58 10.09 5.22
CA TRP A 116 6.63 9.89 4.11
C TRP A 116 5.17 9.93 4.56
N GLY A 117 4.89 10.52 5.72
CA GLY A 117 3.53 10.58 6.29
C GLY A 117 2.52 11.33 5.42
N GLY A 118 2.97 12.25 4.56
CA GLY A 118 2.12 12.99 3.63
C GLY A 118 1.84 12.26 2.30
N LEU A 119 2.51 11.14 2.03
CA LEU A 119 2.33 10.38 0.79
C LEU A 119 1.12 9.44 0.86
N ASP A 120 0.60 9.10 -0.32
CA ASP A 120 -0.37 8.03 -0.49
C ASP A 120 0.20 6.71 0.03
N TRP A 121 -0.61 5.89 0.70
CA TRP A 121 -0.21 4.56 1.18
C TRP A 121 0.32 3.62 0.07
N SER A 122 0.06 3.88 -1.22
CA SER A 122 0.73 3.16 -2.32
C SER A 122 2.23 3.39 -2.40
N ALA A 123 2.78 4.37 -1.68
CA ALA A 123 4.23 4.52 -1.49
C ALA A 123 4.87 3.34 -0.74
N LEU A 124 4.10 2.35 -0.26
CA LEU A 124 4.61 1.00 0.06
C LEU A 124 5.39 0.39 -1.13
N GLY A 125 5.00 0.67 -2.37
CA GLY A 125 5.73 0.26 -3.57
C GLY A 125 7.13 0.88 -3.65
N ALA A 126 7.24 2.19 -3.45
CA ALA A 126 8.54 2.86 -3.38
C ALA A 126 9.38 2.38 -2.18
N LEU A 127 8.75 2.06 -1.05
CA LEU A 127 9.45 1.49 0.10
C LEU A 127 10.05 0.12 -0.24
N ALA A 128 9.29 -0.75 -0.91
CA ALA A 128 9.78 -2.05 -1.37
C ALA A 128 10.92 -1.92 -2.39
N ALA A 129 10.80 -0.98 -3.35
CA ALA A 129 11.87 -0.68 -4.30
C ALA A 129 13.14 -0.18 -3.60
N SER A 130 12.99 0.75 -2.63
CA SER A 130 14.09 1.27 -1.82
C SER A 130 14.83 0.15 -1.06
N ASP A 131 14.09 -0.77 -0.45
CA ASP A 131 14.69 -1.89 0.28
C ASP A 131 15.37 -2.90 -0.66
N ALA A 132 14.91 -2.99 -1.92
CA ALA A 132 15.59 -3.73 -2.98
C ALA A 132 16.84 -3.01 -3.53
N GLY A 133 17.21 -1.83 -3.01
CA GLY A 133 18.34 -1.04 -3.50
C GLY A 133 18.08 -0.34 -4.83
N LEU A 134 16.81 -0.20 -5.22
CA LEU A 134 16.40 0.53 -6.40
C LEU A 134 16.12 2.00 -6.02
N ASN A 135 16.69 2.93 -6.79
CA ASN A 135 16.40 4.35 -6.58
C ASN A 135 14.95 4.63 -6.98
N ASP A 136 14.12 4.91 -5.98
CA ASP A 136 12.76 5.39 -6.14
C ASP A 136 12.61 6.67 -5.33
N SER A 137 12.69 7.80 -6.01
CA SER A 137 12.56 9.12 -5.41
C SER A 137 11.10 9.41 -5.03
N ALA A 138 10.56 8.68 -4.06
CA ALA A 138 9.34 9.08 -3.35
C ALA A 138 9.56 10.37 -2.53
N ALA A 139 10.83 10.73 -2.29
CA ALA A 139 11.28 11.81 -1.43
C ALA A 139 12.03 12.93 -2.16
N ALA A 140 11.73 13.23 -3.43
CA ALA A 140 12.11 14.54 -3.94
C ALA A 140 11.26 15.59 -3.17
N PRO A 141 11.86 16.51 -2.40
CA PRO A 141 11.10 17.63 -1.87
C PRO A 141 10.44 18.35 -3.06
N PRO A 142 9.20 18.86 -2.95
CA PRO A 142 8.74 19.84 -3.93
C PRO A 142 9.80 20.95 -3.96
N ASP A 143 10.29 21.27 -5.16
CA ASP A 143 11.37 22.21 -5.40
C ASP A 143 11.41 23.31 -4.33
N ARG A 144 12.52 23.40 -3.58
CA ARG A 144 12.89 24.69 -3.01
C ARG A 144 13.20 25.57 -4.22
N GLN A 145 12.19 26.30 -4.68
CA GLN A 145 12.41 27.51 -5.45
C GLN A 145 13.31 28.39 -4.58
N VAL A 146 14.58 28.45 -4.97
CA VAL A 146 15.52 29.51 -4.56
C VAL A 146 15.43 30.58 -5.62
#